data_AF-A0AAP2MQW9-F1
#
_entry.id   AF-A0AAP2MQW9-F1
#
_cell.length_a   1.000
_cell.length_b   1.000
_cell.length_c   1.000
_cell.angle_alpha   90.00
_cell.angle_beta   90.00
_cell.angle_gamma   90.00
#
_symmetry.space_group_name_H-M   'P 1'
#
loop_
_entity.id
_entity.type
_entity.pdbx_description
1 polymer ?
#
loop_
_entity_poly.entity_id
_entity_poly.type
_entity_poly.pdbx_seq_one_letter_code
_entity_poly.pdbx_strand_id
1 'polypeptide(L)'
;MIPASEARELAGPTIRERVEALEPLIRAAAEKKQRQIILHDWWANVGYEGGAAWKEAEKILKEFGYTLEFFYEERQFVDMYAIVRW
;
A
#
# COMPACT_ATOMS: atom_id res chain seq x y z
N MET A 1 -28.00 -17.30 2.23
CA MET A 1 -26.61 -17.16 2.72
C MET A 1 -25.74 -17.00 1.50
N ILE A 2 -25.01 -15.89 1.37
CA ILE A 2 -24.07 -15.73 0.26
C ILE A 2 -22.85 -16.65 0.49
N PRO A 3 -22.21 -17.18 -0.55
CA PRO A 3 -20.95 -17.90 -0.44
C PRO A 3 -19.85 -17.03 0.20
N ALA A 4 -18.90 -17.68 0.88
CA ALA A 4 -17.78 -16.96 1.52
C ALA A 4 -16.90 -16.18 0.52
N SER A 5 -16.85 -16.62 -0.75
CA SER A 5 -16.18 -15.89 -1.83
C SER A 5 -16.90 -14.58 -2.16
N GLU A 6 -18.22 -14.61 -2.29
CA GLU A 6 -19.05 -13.43 -2.56
C GLU A 6 -19.01 -12.45 -1.37
N ALA A 7 -18.99 -12.96 -0.14
CA ALA A 7 -18.81 -12.12 1.05
C ALA A 7 -17.44 -11.41 1.07
N ARG A 8 -16.36 -12.06 0.60
CA ARG A 8 -15.01 -11.47 0.53
C ARG A 8 -14.92 -10.38 -0.53
N GLU A 9 -15.54 -10.58 -1.69
CA GLU A 9 -15.60 -9.55 -2.73
C GLU A 9 -16.31 -8.28 -2.24
N LEU A 10 -17.39 -8.46 -1.48
CA LEU A 10 -18.13 -7.34 -0.87
C LEU A 10 -17.37 -6.64 0.25
N ALA A 11 -16.65 -7.40 1.09
CA ALA A 11 -15.88 -6.84 2.21
C ALA A 11 -14.61 -6.11 1.74
N GLY A 12 -14.11 -6.44 0.56
CA GLY A 12 -12.82 -5.97 0.06
C GLY A 12 -11.63 -6.64 0.76
N PRO A 13 -10.41 -6.39 0.28
CA PRO A 13 -9.21 -7.04 0.82
C PRO A 13 -8.81 -6.44 2.17
N THR A 14 -8.34 -7.32 3.04
CA THR A 14 -7.70 -6.98 4.32
C THR A 14 -6.38 -6.22 4.11
N ILE A 15 -5.87 -5.58 5.17
CA ILE A 15 -4.59 -4.85 5.11
C ILE A 15 -3.44 -5.78 4.71
N ARG A 16 -3.41 -7.00 5.26
CA ARG A 16 -2.40 -8.00 4.92
C ARG A 16 -2.48 -8.42 3.46
N GLU A 17 -3.66 -8.73 2.94
CA GLU A 17 -3.84 -9.07 1.52
C GLU A 17 -3.40 -7.92 0.61
N ARG A 18 -3.64 -6.66 1.01
CA ARG A 18 -3.15 -5.49 0.27
C ARG A 18 -1.62 -5.40 0.26
N VAL A 19 -0.97 -5.67 1.38
CA VAL A 19 0.51 -5.70 1.47
C VAL A 19 1.08 -6.85 0.65
N GLU A 20 0.51 -8.06 0.75
CA GLU A 20 0.95 -9.23 -0.02
C GLU A 20 0.78 -9.02 -1.53
N ALA A 21 -0.27 -8.30 -1.95
CA ALA A 21 -0.47 -7.90 -3.35
C ALA A 21 0.62 -6.96 -3.90
N LEU A 22 1.51 -6.41 -3.06
CA LEU A 22 2.64 -5.60 -3.51
C LEU A 22 3.81 -6.43 -4.06
N GLU A 23 3.89 -7.72 -3.75
CA GLU A 23 5.01 -8.58 -4.18
C GLU A 23 5.32 -8.49 -5.70
N PRO A 24 4.34 -8.64 -6.62
CA PRO A 24 4.64 -8.54 -8.04
C PRO A 24 5.16 -7.16 -8.44
N LEU A 25 4.70 -6.08 -7.79
CA LEU A 25 5.16 -4.73 -8.06
C LEU A 25 6.60 -4.52 -7.59
N ILE A 26 6.91 -4.99 -6.37
CA ILE A 26 8.26 -4.93 -5.79
C ILE A 26 9.23 -5.72 -6.66
N ARG A 27 8.85 -6.95 -7.07
CA ARG A 27 9.65 -7.80 -7.95
C ARG A 27 9.96 -7.11 -9.27
N ALA A 28 8.92 -6.59 -9.95
CA ALA A 28 9.09 -5.90 -11.22
C ALA A 28 9.97 -4.64 -11.11
N ALA A 29 9.87 -3.89 -10.00
CA ALA A 29 10.70 -2.73 -9.74
C ALA A 29 12.17 -3.11 -9.43
N ALA A 30 12.36 -4.16 -8.63
CA ALA A 30 13.69 -4.70 -8.32
C ALA A 30 14.40 -5.24 -9.57
N GLU A 31 13.67 -5.91 -10.48
CA GLU A 31 14.19 -6.34 -11.79
C GLU A 31 14.67 -5.16 -12.65
N LYS A 32 14.03 -3.99 -12.50
CA LYS A 32 14.42 -2.73 -13.13
C LYS A 32 15.50 -1.96 -12.34
N LYS A 33 16.11 -2.58 -11.33
CA LYS A 33 17.12 -1.99 -10.44
C LYS A 33 16.62 -0.77 -9.65
N GLN A 34 15.31 -0.65 -9.47
CA GLN A 34 14.72 0.35 -8.58
C GLN A 34 14.81 -0.12 -7.12
N ARG A 35 14.67 0.83 -6.19
CA ARG A 35 14.70 0.59 -4.73
C ARG A 35 13.41 1.02 -4.03
N GLN A 36 12.41 1.36 -4.82
CA GLN A 36 11.12 1.79 -4.32
C GLN A 36 10.02 1.55 -5.34
N ILE A 37 8.79 1.46 -4.83
CA ILE A 37 7.56 1.59 -5.61
C ILE A 37 6.72 2.74 -5.07
N ILE A 38 5.95 3.36 -5.97
CA ILE A 38 4.99 4.41 -5.65
C ILE A 38 3.59 3.80 -5.72
N LEU A 39 2.77 4.08 -4.70
CA LEU A 39 1.43 3.54 -4.54
C LEU A 39 0.41 4.67 -4.45
N HIS A 40 -0.64 4.58 -5.27
CA HIS A 40 -1.71 5.56 -5.34
C HIS A 40 -3.02 5.01 -4.72
N ASP A 41 -4.12 5.73 -4.94
CA ASP A 41 -5.48 5.35 -4.56
C ASP A 41 -5.63 5.10 -3.05
N TRP A 42 -6.02 3.88 -2.68
CA TRP A 42 -6.21 3.47 -1.28
C TRP A 42 -4.99 3.78 -0.42
N TRP A 43 -3.78 3.59 -0.96
CA TRP A 43 -2.53 3.85 -0.24
C TRP A 43 -2.30 5.35 0.00
N ALA A 44 -2.64 6.19 -0.98
CA ALA A 44 -2.55 7.64 -0.83
C ALA A 44 -3.58 8.14 0.21
N ASN A 45 -4.82 7.65 0.14
CA ASN A 45 -5.88 8.04 1.06
C ASN A 45 -5.56 7.63 2.50
N VAL A 46 -5.17 6.37 2.70
CA VAL A 46 -4.83 5.84 4.04
C VAL A 46 -3.54 6.46 4.57
N GLY A 47 -2.58 6.76 3.70
CA GLY A 47 -1.37 7.51 4.05
C GLY A 47 -1.66 8.93 4.51
N TYR A 48 -2.56 9.63 3.81
CA TYR A 48 -3.01 10.96 4.20
C TYR A 48 -3.72 10.98 5.56
N GLU A 49 -4.58 9.98 5.83
CA GLU A 49 -5.27 9.86 7.11
C GLU A 49 -4.34 9.49 8.28
N GLY A 50 -3.24 8.76 8.02
CA GLY A 50 -2.31 8.30 9.07
C GLY A 50 -2.95 7.39 10.13
N GLY A 51 -4.07 6.76 9.79
CA GLY A 51 -4.93 6.02 10.71
C GLY A 51 -4.44 4.61 11.08
N ALA A 52 -5.33 3.81 11.70
CA ALA A 52 -5.01 2.44 12.14
C ALA A 52 -4.59 1.54 10.97
N ALA A 53 -5.26 1.65 9.81
CA ALA A 53 -4.94 0.91 8.61
C ALA A 53 -3.52 1.21 8.10
N TRP A 54 -3.08 2.47 8.15
CA TRP A 54 -1.73 2.87 7.77
C TRP A 54 -0.68 2.25 8.69
N LYS A 55 -0.88 2.36 10.01
CA LYS A 55 0.04 1.82 11.02
C LYS A 55 0.13 0.30 10.95
N GLU A 56 -0.97 -0.38 10.66
CA GLU A 56 -0.98 -1.82 10.44
C GLU A 56 -0.19 -2.20 9.18
N ALA A 57 -0.41 -1.50 8.07
CA ALA A 57 0.33 -1.75 6.84
C ALA A 57 1.84 -1.47 7.01
N GLU A 58 2.20 -0.37 7.67
CA GLU A 58 3.59 -0.02 8.01
C GLU A 58 4.24 -1.13 8.85
N LYS A 59 3.53 -1.63 9.87
CA LYS A 59 4.03 -2.73 10.72
C LYS A 59 4.29 -4.00 9.90
N ILE A 60 3.34 -4.42 9.06
CA ILE A 60 3.48 -5.63 8.25
C ILE A 60 4.64 -5.47 7.25
N LEU A 61 4.74 -4.33 6.56
CA LEU A 61 5.84 -4.05 5.64
C LEU A 61 7.20 -4.04 6.35
N LYS A 62 7.27 -3.49 7.56
CA LYS A 62 8.47 -3.50 8.40
C LYS A 62 8.89 -4.90 8.83
N GLU A 63 7.94 -5.79 9.13
CA GLU A 63 8.22 -7.21 9.40
C GLU A 63 8.88 -7.91 8.20
N PHE A 64 8.55 -7.49 6.98
CA PHE A 64 9.18 -7.97 5.75
C PHE A 64 10.46 -7.22 5.36
N GLY A 65 10.90 -6.23 6.14
CA GLY A 65 12.12 -5.46 5.88
C GLY A 65 11.95 -4.25 4.95
N TYR A 66 10.72 -3.84 4.67
CA TYR A 66 10.41 -2.64 3.88
C TYR A 66 10.15 -1.43 4.77
N THR A 67 10.30 -0.23 4.21
CA THR A 67 9.78 1.01 4.80
C THR A 67 8.57 1.52 4.03
N LEU A 68 7.63 2.16 4.72
CA LEU A 68 6.44 2.79 4.13
C LEU A 68 6.42 4.27 4.52
N GLU A 69 6.44 5.16 3.54
CA GLU A 69 6.40 6.61 3.73
C GLU A 69 5.23 7.23 2.96
N PHE A 70 4.69 8.33 3.46
CA PHE A 70 3.68 9.10 2.75
C PHE A 70 4.29 10.37 2.18
N PHE A 71 4.01 10.64 0.91
CA PHE A 71 4.39 11.87 0.22
C PHE A 71 3.15 12.73 -0.02
N TYR A 72 3.29 14.02 0.28
CA TYR A 72 2.29 15.05 0.02
C TYR A 72 2.99 16.30 -0.48
N GLU A 73 2.58 16.79 -1.65
CA GLU A 73 3.00 18.10 -2.15
C GLU A 73 1.81 18.82 -2.79
N GLU A 74 1.54 20.05 -2.35
CA GLU A 74 0.48 20.89 -2.90
C GLU A 74 1.11 22.03 -3.72
N ARG A 75 0.86 22.02 -5.04
CA ARG A 75 1.24 23.09 -5.96
C ARG A 75 -0.02 23.61 -6.67
N GLN A 76 -0.01 23.69 -8.01
CA GLN A 76 -1.24 23.96 -8.78
C GLN A 76 -2.24 22.80 -8.69
N PHE A 77 -1.74 21.59 -8.44
CA PHE A 77 -2.51 20.38 -8.14
C PHE A 77 -1.89 19.70 -6.92
N VAL A 78 -2.68 18.88 -6.21
CA VAL A 78 -2.20 18.07 -5.08
C VAL A 78 -1.62 16.78 -5.62
N ASP A 79 -0.40 16.47 -5.23
CA ASP A 79 0.23 15.17 -5.45
C ASP A 79 0.36 14.44 -4.11
N MET A 80 -0.20 13.23 -4.06
CA MET A 80 -0.19 12.40 -2.86
C MET A 80 -0.06 10.92 -3.23
N TYR A 81 0.86 10.24 -2.55
CA TYR A 81 1.12 8.82 -2.74
C TYR A 81 1.89 8.23 -1.57
N ALA A 82 1.83 6.91 -1.44
CA ALA A 82 2.70 6.17 -0.54
C ALA A 82 3.94 5.65 -1.28
N ILE A 83 5.05 5.51 -0.56
CA ILE A 83 6.32 5.02 -1.07
C ILE A 83 6.71 3.80 -0.24
N VAL A 84 6.92 2.67 -0.90
CA VAL A 84 7.52 1.48 -0.26
C VAL A 84 8.96 1.33 -0.74
N ARG A 85 9.93 1.21 0.19
CA ARG A 85 11.36 1.06 -0.12
C ARG A 85 11.98 -0.20 0.50
N TRP A 86 13.07 -0.69 -0.11
CA TRP A 86 13.92 -1.80 0.35
C TRP A 86 15.41 -1.58 0.10
#